data_AF-A0A2T5BUF1-F1
#
_entry.id   AF-A0A2T5BUF1-F1
#
_cell.length_a   1.000
_cell.length_b   1.000
_cell.length_c   1.000
_cell.angle_alpha   90.00
_cell.angle_beta   90.00
_cell.angle_gamma   90.00
#
_symmetry.space_group_name_H-M   'P 1'
#
loop_
_entity.id
_entity.type
_entity.pdbx_description
1 polymer ?
#
loop_
_entity_poly.entity_id
_entity_poly.type
_entity_poly.pdbx_seq_one_letter_code
_entity_poly.pdbx_strand_id
1 'polypeptide(L)'
;MADPSARAAHTDPDAPASPEQQPLPEPVARKPVEQKSASEWAYERLILYIRNFEEQLDEEHEVAMGFAGSEAGVMRIEGIGYFAPDILTFYGSDMTGTRTQLVQHVSQLNVMLRAVPRQDGEERPRRIGFRLAEQLERD
;
A
#
# COMPACT_ATOMS: atom_id res chain seq x y z
N MET A 1 16.90 -18.67 -5.50
CA MET A 1 16.30 -17.35 -5.78
C MET A 1 16.96 -16.38 -4.82
N ALA A 2 17.52 -15.27 -5.27
CA ALA A 2 18.06 -14.28 -4.36
C ALA A 2 16.88 -13.45 -3.83
N ASP A 3 16.74 -13.32 -2.52
CA ASP A 3 15.80 -12.36 -1.95
C ASP A 3 16.15 -10.96 -2.45
N PRO A 4 15.16 -10.09 -2.73
CA PRO A 4 15.45 -8.73 -3.12
C PRO A 4 16.26 -8.04 -2.02
N SER A 5 17.25 -7.25 -2.42
CA SER A 5 18.00 -6.42 -1.49
C SER A 5 17.09 -5.33 -0.93
N ALA A 6 16.52 -5.56 0.25
CA ALA A 6 15.73 -4.59 1.01
C ALA A 6 16.46 -4.20 2.29
N ARG A 7 16.36 -2.93 2.70
CA ARG A 7 16.96 -2.41 3.93
C ARG A 7 16.22 -1.16 4.40
N ALA A 8 15.94 -1.09 5.70
CA ALA A 8 15.55 0.15 6.37
C ALA A 8 16.48 0.46 7.54
N ALA A 9 16.57 1.74 7.91
CA ALA A 9 17.26 2.22 9.09
C ALA A 9 16.35 3.19 9.83
N HIS A 10 16.18 2.98 11.14
CA HIS A 10 15.32 3.79 12.00
C HIS A 10 16.17 4.43 13.09
N THR A 11 15.79 5.64 13.53
CA THR A 11 16.44 6.33 14.64
C THR A 11 16.02 5.78 16.00
N ASP A 12 14.79 5.25 16.06
CA ASP A 12 14.28 4.55 17.23
C ASP A 12 14.73 3.06 17.15
N PRO A 13 15.54 2.58 18.10
CA PRO A 13 15.98 1.18 18.13
C PRO A 13 14.83 0.20 18.38
N ASP A 14 13.72 0.66 18.95
CA ASP A 14 12.54 -0.15 19.29
C ASP A 14 11.41 0.03 18.26
N ALA A 15 11.68 0.68 17.12
CA ALA A 15 10.72 0.82 16.04
C ALA A 15 10.19 -0.55 15.57
N PRO A 16 8.88 -0.68 15.29
CA PRO A 16 8.34 -1.88 14.68
C PRO A 16 9.05 -2.21 13.37
N ALA A 17 9.23 -3.51 13.08
CA ALA A 17 9.90 -3.94 11.87
C ALA A 17 9.15 -3.45 10.62
N SER A 18 9.85 -2.74 9.73
CA SER A 18 9.29 -2.26 8.47
C SER A 18 9.22 -3.39 7.43
N PRO A 19 8.47 -3.23 6.31
CA PRO A 19 8.40 -4.24 5.26
C PRO A 19 9.77 -4.65 4.69
N GLU A 20 10.74 -3.73 4.67
CA GLU A 20 12.10 -3.99 4.19
C GLU A 20 12.95 -4.81 5.17
N GLN A 21 12.52 -4.96 6.41
CA GLN A 21 13.20 -5.72 7.46
C GLN A 21 12.55 -7.08 7.72
N GLN A 22 11.36 -7.31 7.16
CA GLN A 22 10.63 -8.57 7.27
C GLN A 22 10.93 -9.47 6.06
N PRO A 23 10.88 -10.81 6.22
CA PRO A 23 10.95 -11.70 5.08
C PRO A 23 9.78 -11.44 4.13
N LEU A 24 10.00 -11.63 2.83
CA LEU A 24 8.91 -11.58 1.87
C LEU A 24 7.86 -12.64 2.22
N PRO A 25 6.56 -12.28 2.28
CA PRO A 25 5.50 -13.27 2.45
C PRO A 25 5.54 -14.31 1.33
N GLU A 26 5.17 -15.56 1.64
CA GLU A 26 5.20 -16.68 0.69
C GLU A 26 4.55 -16.34 -0.66
N PRO A 27 3.35 -15.74 -0.75
CA PRO A 27 2.72 -15.48 -2.04
C PRO A 27 3.54 -14.51 -2.91
N VAL A 28 4.19 -13.53 -2.29
CA VAL A 28 5.09 -12.59 -2.95
C VAL A 28 6.40 -13.29 -3.36
N ALA A 29 6.88 -14.26 -2.58
CA ALA A 29 8.11 -14.99 -2.87
C ALA A 29 7.92 -16.14 -3.91
N ARG A 30 6.69 -16.58 -4.21
CA ARG A 30 6.42 -17.70 -5.14
C ARG A 30 7.00 -17.48 -6.54
N LYS A 31 6.90 -16.25 -7.04
CA LYS A 31 7.36 -15.89 -8.38
C LYS A 31 8.69 -15.12 -8.27
N PRO A 32 9.76 -15.52 -8.99
CA PRO A 32 11.02 -14.79 -9.00
C PRO A 32 10.83 -13.34 -9.44
N VAL A 33 11.54 -12.41 -8.81
CA VAL A 33 11.43 -10.97 -9.08
C VAL A 33 11.70 -10.66 -10.56
N GLU A 34 12.62 -11.38 -11.19
CA GLU A 34 12.99 -11.20 -12.60
C GLU A 34 11.86 -11.59 -13.58
N GLN A 35 10.86 -12.33 -13.10
CA GLN A 35 9.69 -12.72 -13.89
C GLN A 35 8.50 -11.79 -13.63
N LYS A 36 8.59 -10.86 -12.68
CA LYS A 36 7.53 -9.91 -12.37
C LYS A 36 7.62 -8.70 -13.27
N SER A 37 6.46 -8.20 -13.69
CA SER A 37 6.43 -6.87 -14.31
C SER A 37 6.72 -5.78 -13.28
N ALA A 38 7.09 -4.58 -13.74
CA ALA A 38 7.37 -3.47 -12.84
C ALA A 38 6.13 -3.08 -12.02
N SER A 39 4.93 -3.08 -12.62
CA SER A 39 3.69 -2.78 -11.92
C SER A 39 3.26 -3.89 -10.95
N GLU A 40 3.43 -5.15 -11.31
CA GLU A 40 3.20 -6.30 -10.41
C GLU A 40 4.10 -6.21 -9.17
N TRP A 41 5.39 -5.98 -9.37
CA TRP A 41 6.35 -5.90 -8.27
C TRP A 41 6.12 -4.68 -7.37
N ALA A 42 5.67 -3.55 -7.94
CA ALA A 42 5.28 -2.38 -7.16
C ALA A 42 3.98 -2.61 -6.38
N TYR A 43 2.98 -3.24 -7.00
CA TYR A 43 1.68 -3.54 -6.40
C TYR A 43 1.80 -4.40 -5.14
N GLU A 44 2.51 -5.52 -5.22
CA GLU A 44 2.68 -6.42 -4.07
C GLU A 44 3.36 -5.70 -2.90
N ARG A 45 4.44 -4.93 -3.17
CA ARG A 45 5.16 -4.20 -2.13
C ARG A 45 4.31 -3.08 -1.52
N LEU A 46 3.52 -2.36 -2.32
CA LEU A 46 2.60 -1.34 -1.80
C LEU A 46 1.59 -1.95 -0.81
N ILE A 47 1.11 -3.17 -1.05
CA ILE A 47 0.25 -3.88 -0.11
C ILE A 47 0.98 -4.13 1.21
N LEU A 48 2.25 -4.56 1.17
CA LEU A 48 3.06 -4.76 2.39
C LEU A 48 3.22 -3.46 3.19
N TYR A 49 3.51 -2.34 2.51
CA TYR A 49 3.60 -1.04 3.17
C TYR A 49 2.28 -0.58 3.79
N ILE A 50 1.16 -0.73 3.07
CA ILE A 50 -0.16 -0.32 3.58
C ILE A 50 -0.56 -1.15 4.79
N ARG A 51 -0.37 -2.48 4.71
CA ARG A 51 -0.63 -3.36 5.85
C ARG A 51 0.23 -2.98 7.06
N ASN A 52 1.54 -2.84 6.88
CA ASN A 52 2.44 -2.49 7.97
C ASN A 52 2.13 -1.11 8.58
N PHE A 53 1.72 -0.15 7.76
CA PHE A 53 1.26 1.15 8.24
C PHE A 53 -0.02 1.03 9.06
N GLU A 54 -1.01 0.27 8.58
CA GLU A 54 -2.27 0.05 9.29
C GLU A 54 -2.13 -0.74 10.61
N GLU A 55 -1.17 -1.66 10.69
CA GLU A 55 -0.84 -2.40 11.93
C GLU A 55 -0.42 -1.47 13.07
N GLN A 56 0.03 -0.26 12.76
CA GLN A 56 0.50 0.75 13.72
C GLN A 56 -0.56 1.82 14.04
N LEU A 57 -1.75 1.75 13.43
CA LEU A 57 -2.82 2.74 13.63
C LEU A 57 -3.77 2.34 14.77
N ASP A 58 -4.18 3.35 15.56
CA ASP A 58 -5.25 3.24 16.55
C ASP A 58 -6.65 3.09 15.90
N GLU A 59 -7.67 2.87 16.72
CA GLU A 59 -9.05 2.67 16.24
C GLU A 59 -9.75 3.94 15.74
N GLU A 60 -9.12 5.11 15.90
CA GLU A 60 -9.66 6.41 15.49
C GLU A 60 -9.21 6.83 14.08
N HIS A 61 -8.13 6.22 13.58
CA HIS A 61 -7.52 6.58 12.30
C HIS A 61 -7.66 5.48 11.25
N GLU A 62 -7.62 5.89 9.98
CA GLU A 62 -7.59 5.06 8.78
C GLU A 62 -6.42 5.49 7.89
N VAL A 63 -6.02 4.61 6.97
CA VAL A 63 -5.01 4.95 5.96
C VAL A 63 -5.62 5.74 4.81
N ALA A 64 -4.95 6.82 4.43
CA ALA A 64 -5.16 7.53 3.19
C ALA A 64 -3.84 7.63 2.41
N MET A 65 -3.95 7.76 1.09
CA MET A 65 -2.83 8.01 0.20
C MET A 65 -2.82 9.45 -0.28
N GLY A 66 -1.71 10.14 -0.02
CA GLY A 66 -1.33 11.36 -0.70
C GLY A 66 -0.46 11.03 -1.91
N PHE A 67 -0.76 11.64 -3.06
CA PHE A 67 0.05 11.48 -4.26
C PHE A 67 0.97 12.68 -4.41
N ALA A 68 2.18 12.56 -3.86
CA ALA A 68 3.10 13.69 -3.76
C ALA A 68 3.53 14.19 -5.16
N GLY A 69 3.43 15.51 -5.36
CA GLY A 69 3.69 16.14 -6.66
C GLY A 69 2.53 16.08 -7.66
N SER A 70 1.37 15.55 -7.28
CA SER A 70 0.15 15.62 -8.09
C SER A 70 -0.89 16.55 -7.47
N GLU A 71 -1.76 17.12 -8.30
CA GLU A 71 -2.93 17.89 -7.85
C GLU A 71 -4.07 16.98 -7.34
N ALA A 72 -3.93 15.65 -7.43
CA ALA A 72 -4.96 14.69 -7.04
C ALA A 72 -5.24 14.67 -5.53
N GLY A 73 -4.35 15.25 -4.71
CA GLY A 73 -4.57 15.46 -3.29
C GLY A 73 -4.47 14.17 -2.47
N VAL A 74 -5.31 14.07 -1.43
CA VAL A 74 -5.39 12.95 -0.49
C VAL A 74 -6.64 12.12 -0.77
N MET A 75 -6.46 10.81 -0.90
CA MET A 75 -7.52 9.84 -1.16
C MET A 75 -7.57 8.81 -0.03
N ARG A 76 -8.76 8.55 0.52
CA ARG A 76 -9.03 7.36 1.34
C ARG A 76 -8.99 6.14 0.43
N ILE A 77 -8.05 5.25 0.68
CA ILE A 77 -7.82 4.12 -0.22
C ILE A 77 -8.83 3.00 0.05
N GLU A 78 -9.44 2.52 -1.02
CA GLU A 78 -10.46 1.46 -1.03
C GLU A 78 -10.06 0.29 -1.95
N GLY A 79 -8.98 0.44 -2.72
CA GLY A 79 -8.38 -0.65 -3.49
C GLY A 79 -7.15 -0.22 -4.27
N ILE A 80 -6.31 -1.20 -4.62
CA ILE A 80 -5.21 -1.02 -5.57
C ILE A 80 -5.34 -2.12 -6.63
N GLY A 81 -4.93 -1.81 -7.86
CA GLY A 81 -4.71 -2.80 -8.90
C GLY A 81 -3.46 -2.49 -9.70
N TYR A 82 -3.02 -3.45 -10.49
CA TYR A 82 -1.98 -3.25 -11.50
C TYR A 82 -2.45 -3.80 -12.84
N PHE A 83 -1.91 -3.25 -13.92
CA PHE A 83 -2.02 -3.80 -15.25
C PHE A 83 -0.62 -3.86 -15.86
N ALA A 84 -0.14 -5.08 -16.12
CA ALA A 84 1.21 -5.32 -16.58
C ALA A 84 1.43 -4.72 -17.99
N PRO A 85 2.60 -4.13 -18.26
CA PRO A 85 3.80 -4.18 -17.43
C PRO A 85 3.98 -3.01 -16.44
N ASP A 86 3.14 -1.96 -16.53
CA ASP A 86 3.54 -0.64 -16.04
C ASP A 86 2.44 0.23 -15.42
N ILE A 87 1.17 -0.14 -15.47
CA ILE A 87 0.09 0.67 -14.88
C ILE A 87 -0.22 0.23 -13.45
N LEU A 88 -0.35 1.21 -12.56
CA LEU A 88 -0.94 1.08 -11.23
C LEU A 88 -2.24 1.88 -11.16
N THR A 89 -3.23 1.32 -10.49
CA THR A 89 -4.53 1.96 -10.26
C THR A 89 -4.84 2.01 -8.78
N PHE A 90 -5.29 3.16 -8.31
CA PHE A 90 -5.72 3.40 -6.94
C PHE A 90 -7.20 3.78 -6.95
N TYR A 91 -7.99 3.10 -6.13
CA TYR A 91 -9.44 3.30 -6.02
C TYR A 91 -9.77 3.85 -4.64
N GLY A 92 -10.65 4.83 -4.57
CA GLY A 92 -11.01 5.37 -3.27
C GLY A 92 -12.03 6.49 -3.32
N SER A 93 -12.03 7.26 -2.25
CA SER A 93 -12.80 8.48 -2.12
C SER A 93 -11.89 9.63 -1.71
N ASP A 94 -12.15 10.83 -2.20
CA ASP A 94 -11.49 12.03 -1.69
C ASP A 94 -11.97 12.37 -0.26
N MET A 95 -11.44 13.45 0.31
CA MET A 95 -11.81 13.87 1.67
C MET A 95 -13.26 14.32 1.81
N THR A 96 -13.98 14.54 0.71
CA THR A 96 -15.43 14.86 0.68
C THR A 96 -16.32 13.62 0.50
N GLY A 97 -15.71 12.44 0.30
CA GLY A 97 -16.43 11.20 -0.01
C GLY A 97 -16.73 11.02 -1.50
N THR A 98 -16.22 11.89 -2.37
CA THR A 98 -16.41 11.74 -3.82
C THR A 98 -15.56 10.58 -4.33
N ARG A 99 -16.18 9.65 -5.06
CA ARG A 99 -15.46 8.53 -5.67
C ARG A 99 -14.34 9.04 -6.58
N THR A 100 -13.12 8.59 -6.33
CA THR A 100 -11.93 8.99 -7.07
C THR A 100 -11.12 7.78 -7.48
N GLN A 101 -10.49 7.87 -8.64
CA GLN A 101 -9.60 6.84 -9.15
C GLN A 101 -8.35 7.53 -9.70
N LEU A 102 -7.18 7.09 -9.29
CA LEU A 102 -5.92 7.52 -9.88
C LEU A 102 -5.31 6.37 -10.67
N VAL A 103 -5.04 6.61 -11.95
CA VAL A 103 -4.31 5.70 -12.83
C VAL A 103 -2.97 6.35 -13.16
N GLN A 104 -1.88 5.66 -12.87
CA GLN A 104 -0.52 6.18 -13.11
C GLN A 104 0.43 5.10 -13.60
N HIS A 105 1.45 5.52 -14.34
CA HIS A 105 2.54 4.65 -14.71
C HIS A 105 3.46 4.41 -13.50
N VAL A 106 4.00 3.20 -13.33
CA VAL A 106 4.81 2.79 -12.18
C VAL A 106 6.08 3.63 -12.00
N SER A 107 6.65 4.14 -13.08
CA SER A 107 7.80 5.06 -13.00
C SER A 107 7.47 6.43 -12.39
N GLN A 108 6.18 6.79 -12.28
CA GLN A 108 5.70 8.02 -11.67
C GLN A 108 5.23 7.82 -10.23
N LEU A 109 5.36 6.60 -9.70
CA LEU A 109 4.86 6.24 -8.38
C LEU A 109 5.49 7.13 -7.31
N ASN A 110 4.66 7.96 -6.69
CA ASN A 110 5.02 8.76 -5.53
C ASN A 110 3.87 8.71 -4.51
N VAL A 111 4.04 7.90 -3.47
CA VAL A 111 2.99 7.59 -2.50
C VAL A 111 3.40 8.06 -1.11
N MET A 112 2.50 8.77 -0.46
CA MET A 112 2.56 9.09 0.96
C MET A 112 1.41 8.38 1.66
N LEU A 113 1.70 7.52 2.63
CA LEU A 113 0.68 6.98 3.53
C LEU A 113 0.46 7.96 4.67
N ARG A 114 -0.81 8.27 4.96
CA ARG A 114 -1.22 9.22 6.00
C ARG A 114 -2.32 8.61 6.85
N ALA A 115 -2.20 8.78 8.16
CA ALA A 115 -3.29 8.54 9.09
C ALA A 115 -4.30 9.70 8.98
N VAL A 116 -5.55 9.37 8.67
CA VAL A 116 -6.67 10.32 8.65
C VAL A 116 -7.75 9.86 9.62
N PRO A 117 -8.53 10.76 10.24
CA PRO A 117 -9.64 10.35 11.10
C PRO A 117 -10.59 9.41 10.35
N ARG A 118 -11.11 8.41 11.05
CA ARG A 118 -12.16 7.51 10.54
C ARG A 118 -13.37 8.32 10.06
N GLN A 119 -14.08 7.82 9.05
CA GLN A 119 -15.33 8.43 8.63
C GLN A 119 -16.40 8.37 9.73
N ASP A 120 -17.16 9.47 9.86
CA ASP A 120 -18.28 9.55 10.80
C ASP A 120 -19.35 8.51 10.46
N GLY A 121 -19.88 7.86 11.49
CA GLY A 121 -20.94 6.84 11.34
C GLY A 121 -20.44 5.42 11.10
N GLU A 122 -19.14 5.18 10.97
CA GLU A 122 -18.59 3.82 10.92
C GLU A 122 -18.31 3.26 12.32
N GLU A 123 -18.66 1.99 12.56
CA GLU A 123 -18.42 1.34 13.87
C GLU A 123 -16.94 1.04 14.11
N ARG A 124 -16.17 0.78 13.03
CA ARG A 124 -14.75 0.39 13.08
C ARG A 124 -14.01 1.02 11.89
N PRO A 125 -12.72 1.36 12.03
CA PRO A 125 -11.95 1.91 10.92
C PRO A 125 -11.77 0.88 9.81
N ARG A 126 -11.82 1.35 8.56
CA ARG A 126 -11.47 0.53 7.40
C ARG A 126 -9.98 0.22 7.43
N ARG A 127 -9.69 -1.07 7.28
CA ARG A 127 -8.36 -1.68 7.32
C ARG A 127 -8.15 -2.49 6.05
N ILE A 128 -7.76 -1.82 4.97
CA ILE A 128 -7.69 -2.42 3.65
C ILE A 128 -6.42 -3.22 3.42
N GLY A 129 -5.31 -2.87 4.06
CA GLY A 129 -4.02 -3.55 3.93
C GLY A 129 -4.12 -5.03 4.26
N PHE A 130 -4.89 -5.40 5.28
CA PHE A 130 -5.13 -6.80 5.63
C PHE A 130 -5.93 -7.53 4.56
N ARG A 131 -7.00 -6.91 4.01
CA ARG A 131 -7.81 -7.51 2.94
C ARG A 131 -6.99 -7.68 1.65
N LEU A 132 -6.14 -6.72 1.32
CA LEU A 132 -5.25 -6.79 0.16
C LEU A 132 -4.19 -7.88 0.35
N ALA A 133 -3.65 -8.03 1.57
CA ALA A 133 -2.71 -9.11 1.88
C ALA A 133 -3.36 -10.49 1.78
N GLU A 134 -4.60 -10.65 2.26
CA GLU A 134 -5.38 -11.89 2.07
C GLU A 134 -5.65 -12.20 0.60
N GLN A 135 -5.80 -11.19 -0.25
CA GLN A 135 -5.95 -11.40 -1.70
C GLN A 135 -4.66 -11.92 -2.33
N LEU A 136 -3.50 -11.39 -1.92
CA LEU A 136 -2.21 -11.92 -2.38
C LEU A 136 -2.03 -13.41 -2.07
N GLU A 137 -2.60 -13.91 -0.97
CA GLU A 137 -2.52 -15.33 -0.61
C GLU A 137 -3.34 -16.25 -1.53
N ARG A 138 -4.40 -15.71 -2.16
CA ARG A 138 -5.33 -16.44 -3.01
C ARG A 138 -4.88 -16.52 -4.47
N ASP A 139 -3.97 -15.63 -4.88
CA ASP A 139 -3.35 -15.59 -6.20
C ASP A 139 -2.13 -16.53 -6.30
#